data_AF-A0A2T2SNZ3-F1
#
_entry.id   AF-A0A2T2SNZ3-F1
#
_cell.length_a   1.000
_cell.length_b   1.000
_cell.length_c   1.000
_cell.angle_alpha   90.00
_cell.angle_beta   90.00
_cell.angle_gamma   90.00
#
_symmetry.space_group_name_H-M   'P 1'
#
loop_
_entity.id
_entity.type
_entity.pdbx_description
1 polymer ?
#
loop_
_entity_poly.entity_id
_entity_poly.type
_entity_poly.pdbx_seq_one_letter_code
_entity_poly.pdbx_strand_id
1 'polypeptide(L)'
;LGFQDLLTRITDAVWKSNAPNDAHRAELQRTTQQVWTDVLLDRASTADTAPSVRARIEHHLRTLRAWLADHPGATSEAEAHRTALQASIARFLDRTHEATEQPASVDTPPGSPIGQAPGFHQRHVQRQAWLDQWSPARRACMRQHP
;
A
#
# COMPACT_ATOMS: atom_id res chain seq x y z
N LEU A 1 30.22 4.29 -18.17
CA LEU A 1 28.97 3.54 -18.03
C LEU A 1 27.96 4.46 -17.36
N GLY A 2 26.81 4.71 -17.98
CA GLY A 2 25.74 5.46 -17.33
C GLY A 2 25.01 4.60 -16.29
N PHE A 3 24.22 5.23 -15.42
CA PHE A 3 23.42 4.51 -14.41
C PHE A 3 22.43 3.53 -15.04
N GLN A 4 21.76 3.93 -16.12
CA GLN A 4 20.81 3.07 -16.83
C GLN A 4 21.48 1.84 -17.46
N ASP A 5 22.68 2.02 -18.03
CA ASP A 5 23.47 0.92 -18.60
C ASP A 5 23.86 -0.08 -17.51
N LEU A 6 24.22 0.42 -16.32
CA LEU A 6 24.56 -0.43 -15.18
C LEU A 6 23.35 -1.25 -14.71
N LEU A 7 22.18 -0.61 -14.54
CA LEU A 7 20.95 -1.31 -14.16
C LEU A 7 20.58 -2.40 -15.17
N THR A 8 20.67 -2.07 -16.46
CA THR A 8 20.39 -3.00 -17.56
C THR A 8 21.35 -4.17 -17.52
N ARG A 9 22.66 -3.92 -17.45
CA ARG A 9 23.68 -4.98 -17.43
C ARG A 9 23.51 -5.94 -16.24
N ILE A 10 23.28 -5.42 -15.04
CA ILE A 10 23.09 -6.28 -13.85
C ILE A 10 21.80 -7.09 -13.99
N THR A 11 20.71 -6.43 -14.41
CA THR A 11 19.42 -7.10 -14.59
C THR A 11 19.51 -8.20 -15.63
N ASP A 12 20.19 -7.95 -16.75
CA ASP A 12 20.39 -8.96 -17.79
C ASP A 12 21.19 -10.16 -17.27
N ALA A 13 22.23 -9.93 -16.47
CA ALA A 13 23.00 -11.02 -15.87
C ALA A 13 22.15 -11.88 -14.90
N VAL A 14 21.31 -11.22 -14.09
CA VAL A 14 20.47 -11.87 -13.07
C VAL A 14 19.27 -12.61 -13.69
N TRP A 15 18.64 -12.01 -14.71
CA TRP A 15 17.35 -12.45 -15.22
C TRP A 15 17.41 -13.18 -16.56
N LYS A 16 18.30 -12.77 -17.46
CA LYS A 16 18.40 -13.32 -18.82
C LYS A 16 19.45 -14.41 -18.95
N SER A 17 20.06 -14.84 -17.83
CA SER A 17 20.89 -16.03 -17.80
C SER A 17 20.03 -17.29 -17.92
N ASN A 18 20.57 -18.30 -18.63
CA ASN A 18 19.91 -19.59 -18.76
C ASN A 18 19.64 -20.21 -17.39
N ALA A 19 18.46 -20.81 -17.22
CA ALA A 19 18.12 -21.54 -16.01
C ALA A 19 19.11 -22.71 -15.81
N PRO A 20 19.72 -22.86 -14.62
CA PRO A 20 20.55 -24.00 -14.31
C PRO A 20 19.74 -25.31 -14.36
N ASN A 21 20.35 -26.38 -14.89
CA ASN A 21 19.74 -27.72 -14.91
C ASN A 21 19.74 -28.41 -13.52
N ASP A 22 20.49 -27.86 -12.57
CA ASP A 22 20.61 -28.37 -11.20
C ASP A 22 19.66 -27.62 -10.26
N ALA A 23 18.89 -28.35 -9.47
CA ALA A 23 17.85 -27.79 -8.61
C ALA A 23 18.41 -26.82 -7.56
N HIS A 24 19.56 -27.11 -6.97
CA HIS A 24 20.19 -26.22 -5.99
C HIS A 24 20.63 -24.91 -6.65
N ARG A 25 21.27 -24.97 -7.81
CA ARG A 25 21.65 -23.77 -8.57
C ARG A 25 20.45 -22.96 -9.06
N ALA A 26 19.37 -23.63 -9.45
CA ALA A 26 18.13 -22.95 -9.83
C ALA A 26 17.53 -22.17 -8.65
N GLU A 27 17.60 -22.71 -7.43
CA GLU A 27 17.15 -22.02 -6.22
C GLU A 27 18.05 -20.82 -5.87
N LEU A 28 19.37 -20.96 -6.01
CA LEU A 28 20.30 -19.84 -5.86
C LEU A 28 20.01 -18.73 -6.87
N GLN A 29 19.67 -19.08 -8.12
CA GLN A 29 19.31 -18.10 -9.15
C GLN A 29 18.05 -17.33 -8.75
N ARG A 30 16.98 -18.02 -8.31
CA ARG A 30 15.75 -17.39 -7.83
C ARG A 30 15.99 -16.48 -6.63
N THR A 31 16.83 -16.92 -5.69
CA THR A 31 17.25 -16.08 -4.54
C THR A 31 17.97 -14.82 -5.00
N THR A 32 18.85 -14.93 -5.99
CA THR A 32 19.57 -13.78 -6.57
C THR A 32 18.61 -12.81 -7.27
N GLN A 33 17.63 -13.36 -8.02
CA GLN A 33 16.56 -12.59 -8.67
C GLN A 33 15.69 -11.83 -7.66
N GLN A 34 15.31 -12.50 -6.57
CA GLN A 34 14.58 -11.90 -5.45
C GLN A 34 15.37 -10.73 -4.86
N VAL A 35 16.61 -10.97 -4.42
CA VAL A 35 17.45 -9.95 -3.77
C VAL A 35 17.68 -8.76 -4.69
N TRP A 36 17.96 -8.99 -5.97
CA TRP A 36 18.15 -7.90 -6.92
C TRP A 36 16.89 -7.04 -7.06
N THR A 37 15.72 -7.67 -7.15
CA THR A 37 14.44 -6.96 -7.24
C THR A 37 14.14 -6.18 -5.96
N ASP A 38 14.38 -6.77 -4.79
CA ASP A 38 14.18 -6.11 -3.51
C ASP A 38 15.08 -4.89 -3.35
N VAL A 39 16.34 -4.96 -3.80
CA VAL A 39 17.25 -3.80 -3.83
C VAL A 39 16.70 -2.68 -4.72
N LEU A 40 16.16 -2.98 -5.90
CA LEU A 40 15.58 -1.96 -6.77
C LEU A 40 14.36 -1.29 -6.11
N LEU A 41 13.49 -2.07 -5.48
CA LEU A 41 12.30 -1.58 -4.76
C LEU A 41 12.69 -0.70 -3.57
N ASP A 42 13.64 -1.15 -2.75
CA ASP A 42 14.17 -0.42 -1.60
C ASP A 42 14.75 0.95 -2.02
N ARG A 43 15.62 0.95 -3.04
CA ARG A 43 16.25 2.20 -3.53
C ARG A 43 15.25 3.17 -4.14
N ALA A 44 14.20 2.67 -4.78
CA ALA A 44 13.13 3.51 -5.30
C ALA A 44 12.24 4.08 -4.17
N SER A 45 12.12 3.37 -3.04
CA SER A 45 11.31 3.81 -1.89
C SER A 45 12.03 4.77 -0.94
N THR A 46 13.36 4.80 -0.96
CA THR A 46 14.18 5.60 -0.04
C THR A 46 14.01 7.11 -0.28
N ALA A 47 13.72 7.88 0.77
CA ALA A 47 13.48 9.32 0.68
C ALA A 47 14.72 10.13 0.26
N ASP A 48 15.91 9.66 0.61
CA ASP A 48 17.18 10.33 0.29
C ASP A 48 17.64 10.10 -1.17
N THR A 49 16.95 9.25 -1.93
CA THR A 49 17.28 9.03 -3.35
C THR A 49 16.90 10.26 -4.17
N ALA A 50 17.86 10.83 -4.91
CA ALA A 50 17.60 11.96 -5.81
C ALA A 50 16.42 11.66 -6.76
N PRO A 51 15.47 12.61 -6.97
CA PRO A 51 14.24 12.34 -7.74
C PRO A 51 14.48 11.78 -9.14
N SER A 52 15.53 12.24 -9.83
CA SER A 52 15.90 11.76 -11.16
C SER A 52 16.48 10.34 -11.17
N VAL A 53 17.07 9.89 -10.06
CA VAL A 53 17.54 8.50 -9.89
C VAL A 53 16.35 7.60 -9.61
N ARG A 54 15.46 8.00 -8.70
CA ARG A 54 14.21 7.29 -8.41
C ARG A 54 13.38 7.05 -9.67
N ALA A 55 13.16 8.10 -10.47
CA ALA A 55 12.42 7.99 -11.73
C ALA A 55 13.03 6.98 -12.72
N ARG A 56 14.37 6.89 -12.79
CA ARG A 56 15.07 5.91 -13.62
C ARG A 56 14.90 4.49 -13.10
N ILE A 57 14.99 4.28 -11.78
CA ILE A 57 14.75 2.97 -11.16
C ILE A 57 13.31 2.52 -11.38
N GLU A 58 12.32 3.40 -11.20
CA GLU A 58 10.91 3.08 -11.47
C GLU A 58 10.66 2.73 -12.94
N HIS A 59 11.26 3.47 -13.88
CA HIS A 59 11.19 3.12 -15.30
C HIS A 59 11.82 1.76 -15.59
N HIS A 60 12.95 1.46 -14.95
CA HIS A 60 13.61 0.16 -15.04
C HIS A 60 12.73 -0.97 -14.48
N LEU A 61 12.07 -0.75 -13.33
CA LEU A 61 11.11 -1.68 -12.74
C LEU A 61 9.91 -1.93 -13.65
N ARG A 62 9.36 -0.91 -14.34
CA ARG A 62 8.30 -1.09 -15.36
C ARG A 62 8.76 -1.99 -16.50
N THR A 63 10.00 -1.79 -16.97
CA THR A 63 10.60 -2.59 -18.05
C THR A 63 10.81 -4.03 -17.61
N LEU A 64 11.34 -4.25 -16.40
CA LEU A 64 11.50 -5.59 -15.82
C LEU A 64 10.15 -6.29 -15.65
N ARG A 65 9.13 -5.60 -15.15
CA ARG A 65 7.77 -6.16 -15.00
C ARG A 65 7.20 -6.64 -16.33
N ALA A 66 7.33 -5.84 -17.39
CA ALA A 66 6.89 -6.24 -18.73
C ALA A 66 7.66 -7.47 -19.22
N TRP A 67 8.99 -7.48 -19.06
CA TRP A 67 9.80 -8.63 -19.44
C TRP A 67 9.41 -9.91 -18.69
N LEU A 68 9.12 -9.83 -17.38
CA LEU A 68 8.67 -10.98 -16.59
C LEU A 68 7.33 -11.54 -17.09
N ALA A 69 6.40 -10.67 -17.50
CA ALA A 69 5.13 -11.09 -18.05
C ALA A 69 5.30 -11.87 -19.37
N ASP A 70 6.26 -11.44 -20.21
CA ASP A 70 6.58 -12.13 -21.47
C ASP A 70 7.42 -13.42 -21.27
N HIS A 71 7.99 -13.61 -20.07
CA HIS A 71 8.90 -14.72 -19.76
C HIS A 71 8.49 -15.39 -18.43
N PRO A 72 7.37 -16.13 -18.39
CA PRO A 72 6.88 -16.75 -17.16
C PRO A 72 7.89 -17.73 -16.55
N GLY A 73 8.74 -18.37 -17.34
CA GLY A 73 9.72 -19.36 -16.85
C GLY A 73 9.38 -20.76 -17.38
N ALA A 74 10.38 -21.64 -17.42
CA ALA A 74 10.25 -22.95 -18.06
C ALA A 74 9.65 -24.03 -17.13
N THR A 75 9.58 -23.77 -15.82
CA THR A 75 9.07 -24.69 -14.81
C THR A 75 7.98 -24.01 -13.98
N SER A 76 7.11 -24.80 -13.36
CA SER A 76 6.06 -24.28 -12.47
C SER A 76 6.62 -23.46 -11.30
N GLU A 77 7.76 -23.85 -10.74
CA GLU A 77 8.45 -23.09 -9.69
C GLU A 77 8.96 -21.73 -10.21
N ALA A 78 9.55 -21.71 -11.40
CA ALA A 78 10.04 -20.48 -12.01
C ALA A 78 8.87 -19.54 -12.35
N GLU A 79 7.76 -20.09 -12.84
CA GLU A 79 6.52 -19.37 -13.12
C GLU A 79 5.91 -18.76 -11.87
N ALA A 80 5.76 -19.54 -10.80
CA ALA A 80 5.26 -19.05 -9.52
C ALA A 80 6.16 -17.92 -8.97
N HIS A 81 7.48 -18.11 -9.03
CA HIS A 81 8.45 -17.11 -8.56
C HIS A 81 8.37 -15.80 -9.36
N ARG A 82 8.39 -15.86 -10.69
CA ARG A 82 8.34 -14.68 -11.55
C ARG A 82 7.02 -13.94 -11.43
N THR A 83 5.91 -14.68 -11.32
CA THR A 83 4.58 -14.10 -11.10
C THR A 83 4.52 -13.36 -9.75
N ALA A 84 5.08 -13.93 -8.69
CA ALA A 84 5.14 -13.28 -7.38
C ALA A 84 5.93 -11.96 -7.42
N LEU A 85 7.08 -11.96 -8.11
CA LEU A 85 7.91 -10.75 -8.28
C LEU A 85 7.24 -9.70 -9.17
N GLN A 86 6.58 -10.11 -10.26
CA GLN A 86 5.77 -9.22 -11.09
C GLN A 86 4.69 -8.52 -10.26
N ALA A 87 3.97 -9.26 -9.41
CA ALA A 87 2.94 -8.72 -8.54
C ALA A 87 3.50 -7.75 -7.48
N SER A 88 4.68 -8.05 -6.92
CA SER A 88 5.38 -7.16 -5.99
C SER A 88 5.74 -5.82 -6.66
N ILE A 89 6.33 -5.88 -7.86
CA ILE A 89 6.67 -4.68 -8.63
C ILE A 89 5.42 -3.87 -8.98
N ALA A 90 4.34 -4.53 -9.41
CA ALA A 90 3.08 -3.86 -9.71
C ALA A 90 2.54 -3.09 -8.50
N ARG A 91 2.43 -3.77 -7.36
CA ARG A 91 1.93 -3.16 -6.12
C ARG A 91 2.77 -1.96 -5.67
N PHE A 92 4.10 -2.02 -5.84
CA PHE A 92 4.99 -0.91 -5.53
C PHE A 92 4.71 0.31 -6.43
N LEU A 93 4.65 0.09 -7.75
CA LEU A 93 4.43 1.15 -8.71
C LEU A 93 3.04 1.79 -8.55
N ASP A 94 2.01 0.99 -8.26
CA ASP A 94 0.64 1.47 -8.06
C ASP A 94 0.52 2.26 -6.75
N ARG A 95 1.10 1.76 -5.63
CA ARG A 95 1.10 2.50 -4.35
C ARG A 95 1.79 3.86 -4.45
N THR A 96 2.91 3.94 -5.16
CA THR A 96 3.62 5.21 -5.35
C THR A 96 2.79 6.19 -6.18
N HIS A 97 1.99 5.69 -7.12
CA HIS A 97 1.03 6.52 -7.85
C HIS A 97 0.00 7.13 -6.90
N GLU A 98 -0.64 6.30 -6.06
CA GLU A 98 -1.61 6.76 -5.05
C GLU A 98 -0.99 7.79 -4.07
N ALA A 99 0.25 7.58 -3.63
CA ALA A 99 0.94 8.51 -2.74
C ALA A 99 1.27 9.87 -3.40
N THR A 100 1.35 9.90 -4.73
CA THR A 100 1.63 11.13 -5.51
C THR A 100 0.34 11.83 -5.94
N GLU A 101 -0.81 11.15 -5.90
CA GLU A 101 -2.10 11.77 -6.19
C GLU A 101 -2.37 12.91 -5.20
N GLN A 102 -2.77 14.05 -5.76
CA GLN A 102 -3.14 15.20 -4.94
C GLN A 102 -4.36 14.83 -4.09
N PRO A 103 -4.33 15.01 -2.75
CA PRO A 103 -5.49 14.75 -1.93
C PRO A 103 -6.70 15.51 -2.46
N ALA A 104 -7.82 14.82 -2.64
CA ALA A 104 -9.07 15.47 -3.00
C ALA A 104 -9.36 16.58 -1.97
N SER A 105 -9.69 17.78 -2.43
CA SER A 105 -10.08 18.85 -1.52
C SER A 105 -11.35 18.41 -0.80
N VAL A 106 -11.25 18.18 0.50
CA VAL A 106 -12.42 17.93 1.33
C VAL A 106 -13.08 19.28 1.55
N ASP A 107 -14.33 19.44 1.09
CA ASP A 107 -15.12 20.60 1.46
C ASP A 107 -15.18 20.68 2.98
N THR A 108 -14.77 21.83 3.53
CA THR A 108 -14.83 22.04 4.97
C THR A 108 -16.31 21.98 5.36
N PRO A 109 -16.71 21.07 6.28
CA PRO A 109 -18.09 21.03 6.74
C PRO A 109 -18.50 22.44 7.20
N PRO A 110 -19.75 22.88 6.92
CA PRO A 110 -20.20 24.19 7.35
C PRO A 110 -19.95 24.32 8.86
N GLY A 111 -19.05 25.25 9.23
CA GLY A 111 -18.72 25.51 10.61
C GLY A 111 -19.99 25.89 11.35
N SER A 112 -20.30 25.20 12.45
CA SER A 112 -21.37 25.67 13.34
C SER A 112 -20.93 27.02 13.91
N PRO A 113 -21.80 28.05 13.93
CA PRO A 113 -21.43 29.37 14.44
C PRO A 113 -20.92 29.24 15.87
N ILE A 114 -19.69 29.71 16.11
CA ILE A 114 -19.13 29.79 17.46
C ILE A 114 -19.97 30.80 18.23
N GLY A 115 -20.72 30.33 19.24
CA GLY A 115 -21.62 31.17 20.05
C GLY A 115 -23.08 30.70 20.11
N GLN A 116 -23.48 29.71 19.30
CA GLN A 116 -24.75 29.01 19.50
C GLN A 116 -24.52 27.65 20.15
N ALA A 117 -25.50 27.18 20.93
CA ALA A 117 -25.45 25.85 21.51
C ALA A 117 -25.24 24.82 20.37
N PRO A 118 -24.17 24.02 20.41
CA PRO A 118 -23.83 23.11 19.33
C PRO A 118 -24.99 22.14 19.05
N GLY A 119 -25.19 21.73 17.80
CA GLY A 119 -26.35 20.90 17.40
C GLY A 119 -26.46 19.54 18.12
N PHE A 120 -25.41 19.09 18.83
CA PHE A 120 -25.51 17.94 19.74
C PHE A 120 -26.33 18.27 21.00
N HIS A 121 -26.28 19.51 21.48
CA HIS A 121 -26.98 19.97 22.67
C HIS A 121 -28.50 19.98 22.43
N GLN A 122 -28.95 20.45 21.25
CA GLN A 122 -30.36 20.39 20.86
C GLN A 122 -30.87 18.95 20.80
N ARG A 123 -30.09 18.04 20.20
CA ARG A 123 -30.41 16.60 20.15
C ARG A 123 -30.47 15.98 21.54
N HIS A 124 -29.59 16.37 22.45
CA HIS A 124 -29.59 15.89 23.83
C HIS A 124 -30.82 16.36 24.61
N VAL A 125 -31.23 17.63 24.44
CA VAL A 125 -32.43 18.18 25.06
C VAL A 125 -33.70 17.50 24.55
N GLN A 126 -33.82 17.31 23.23
CA GLN A 126 -34.97 16.60 22.65
C GLN A 126 -35.06 15.16 23.13
N ARG A 127 -33.92 14.45 23.19
CA ARG A 127 -33.86 13.09 23.73
C ARG A 127 -34.29 13.04 25.19
N GLN A 128 -33.81 13.98 26.01
CA GLN A 128 -34.17 14.04 27.42
C GLN A 128 -35.67 14.29 27.60
N ALA A 129 -36.25 15.23 26.84
CA ALA A 129 -37.69 15.50 26.87
C ALA A 129 -38.52 14.28 26.43
N TRP A 130 -38.07 13.54 25.42
CA TRP A 130 -38.70 12.28 25.02
C TRP A 130 -38.61 11.22 26.12
N LEU A 131 -37.44 11.08 26.76
CA LEU A 131 -37.27 10.15 27.88
C LEU A 131 -38.13 10.53 29.07
N ASP A 132 -38.23 11.82 29.40
CA ASP A 132 -39.05 12.30 30.51
C ASP A 132 -40.55 12.08 30.23
N GLN A 133 -40.99 12.28 28.98
CA GLN A 133 -42.36 12.03 28.53
C GLN A 133 -42.73 10.53 28.59
N TRP A 134 -41.78 9.64 28.26
CA TRP A 134 -42.01 8.21 28.18
C TRP A 134 -41.54 7.43 29.41
N SER A 135 -40.92 8.09 30.38
CA SER A 135 -40.56 7.46 31.65
C SER A 135 -41.78 7.41 32.58
N PRO A 136 -42.23 6.22 33.02
CA PRO A 136 -43.17 6.16 34.11
C PRO A 136 -42.46 6.75 35.35
N ALA A 137 -43.10 7.73 35.98
CA ALA A 137 -42.58 8.39 37.17
C ALA A 137 -41.97 7.34 38.11
N ARG A 138 -40.68 7.45 38.44
CA ARG A 138 -40.01 6.64 39.47
C ARG A 138 -40.59 6.99 40.85
N ARG A 139 -41.86 6.69 41.08
CA ARG A 139 -42.55 6.75 42.37
C ARG A 139 -42.91 5.34 42.80
N ALA A 140 -41.92 4.50 43.01
CA ALA A 140 -42.10 3.27 43.78
C ALA A 140 -40.72 2.69 44.14
N CYS A 141 -40.09 3.26 45.17
CA CYS A 141 -39.26 2.53 46.15
C CYS A 141 -38.87 3.48 47.29
N MET A 142 -39.88 4.12 47.89
CA MET A 142 -39.83 4.55 49.28
C MET A 142 -41.09 4.01 49.94
N ARG A 143 -40.97 2.86 50.60
CA ARG A 143 -41.73 2.40 51.79
C ARG A 143 -41.28 0.96 52.07
N GLN A 144 -40.40 0.82 53.06
CA GLN A 144 -40.71 0.27 54.39
C GLN A 144 -40.54 -1.26 54.42
N HIS A 145 -39.47 -1.70 55.06
CA HIS A 145 -39.52 -2.93 55.84
C HIS A 145 -39.14 -2.58 57.30
N PRO A 146 -39.79 -3.22 58.28
CA PRO A 146 -39.83 -2.85 59.70
C PRO A 146 -38.51 -3.06 60.44
#